data_AF-A0A815WG48-F1
#
_entry.id   AF-A0A815WG48-F1
#
_cell.length_a   1.000
_cell.length_b   1.000
_cell.length_c   1.000
_cell.angle_alpha   90.00
_cell.angle_beta   90.00
_cell.angle_gamma   90.00
#
_symmetry.space_group_name_H-M   'P 1'
#
loop_
_entity.id
_entity.type
_entity.pdbx_description
1 polymer ?
#
loop_
_entity_poly.entity_id
_entity_poly.type
_entity_poly.pdbx_seq_one_letter_code
_entity_poly.pdbx_strand_id
1 'polypeptide(L)'
;MAILKAALRKSAVAKDVDMAYVASLTIDFSGADLTKICQRAFILATKESIGKKRQLIHPTTMASGEPQPVPEIHRDHFEGAMEFARRSGSDKDISKYEMFAQTLEQSRGFATQFHFPGQQQPSRAIGDQDGDEPSINQI
;
A
#
# COMPACT_ATOMS: atom_id res chain seq x y z
N MET A 1 -4.43 -3.88 -1.51
CA MET A 1 -3.52 -4.96 -1.98
C MET A 1 -2.19 -4.46 -2.60
N ALA A 2 -2.12 -3.30 -3.27
CA ALA A 2 -0.90 -2.87 -3.98
C ALA A 2 0.38 -2.83 -3.12
N ILE A 3 0.28 -2.38 -1.87
CA ILE A 3 1.42 -2.26 -0.95
C ILE A 3 2.00 -3.64 -0.59
N LEU A 4 1.14 -4.62 -0.25
CA LEU A 4 1.56 -6.00 0.06
C LEU A 4 2.30 -6.62 -1.13
N LYS A 5 1.74 -6.46 -2.35
CA LYS A 5 2.38 -6.92 -3.60
C LYS A 5 3.73 -6.23 -3.84
N ALA A 6 3.81 -4.93 -3.61
CA ALA A 6 5.04 -4.17 -3.80
C ALA A 6 6.13 -4.58 -2.79
N ALA A 7 5.77 -4.79 -1.53
CA ALA A 7 6.67 -5.22 -0.46
C ALA A 7 7.23 -6.63 -0.70
N LEU A 8 6.45 -7.50 -1.35
CA LEU A 8 6.81 -8.90 -1.61
C LEU A 8 7.29 -9.16 -3.05
N ARG A 9 7.49 -8.12 -3.87
CA ARG A 9 7.78 -8.26 -5.31
C ARG A 9 9.02 -9.10 -5.66
N LYS A 10 9.94 -9.28 -4.71
CA LYS A 10 11.18 -10.06 -4.86
C LYS A 10 11.18 -11.33 -3.97
N SER A 11 10.05 -11.66 -3.37
CA SER A 11 9.91 -12.80 -2.45
C SER A 11 9.09 -13.89 -3.11
N ALA A 12 9.45 -15.16 -2.90
CA ALA A 12 8.59 -16.27 -3.25
C ALA A 12 7.43 -16.35 -2.24
N VAL A 13 6.19 -16.36 -2.75
CA VAL A 13 4.98 -16.44 -1.94
C VAL A 13 4.18 -17.64 -2.40
N ALA A 14 3.83 -18.51 -1.46
CA ALA A 14 3.08 -19.72 -1.76
C ALA A 14 1.64 -19.41 -2.18
N LYS A 15 1.05 -20.34 -2.96
CA LYS A 15 -0.31 -20.21 -3.50
C LYS A 15 -1.40 -20.24 -2.42
N ASP A 16 -1.07 -20.72 -1.22
CA ASP A 16 -1.97 -20.82 -0.07
C ASP A 16 -2.15 -19.49 0.69
N VAL A 17 -1.39 -18.46 0.32
CA VAL A 17 -1.47 -17.12 0.90
C VAL A 17 -2.51 -16.27 0.15
N ASP A 18 -3.63 -15.99 0.83
CA ASP A 18 -4.65 -15.08 0.32
C ASP A 18 -4.32 -13.62 0.69
N MET A 19 -3.73 -12.90 -0.26
CA MET A 19 -3.40 -11.48 -0.10
C MET A 19 -4.62 -10.56 -0.01
N ALA A 20 -5.77 -10.97 -0.54
CA ALA A 20 -7.00 -10.21 -0.42
C ALA A 20 -7.55 -10.32 1.00
N TYR A 21 -7.51 -11.52 1.57
CA TYR A 21 -7.87 -11.75 2.97
C TYR A 21 -6.95 -10.97 3.92
N VAL A 22 -5.63 -11.04 3.75
CA VAL A 22 -4.68 -10.25 4.57
C VAL A 22 -5.01 -8.75 4.48
N ALA A 23 -5.28 -8.23 3.28
CA ALA A 23 -5.64 -6.83 3.10
C ALA A 23 -6.95 -6.45 3.82
N SER A 24 -7.93 -7.35 3.88
CA SER A 24 -9.20 -7.11 4.57
C SER A 24 -9.06 -7.04 6.10
N LEU A 25 -8.03 -7.67 6.66
CA LEU A 25 -7.73 -7.66 8.09
C LEU A 25 -6.87 -6.47 8.53
N THR A 26 -6.31 -5.72 7.58
CA THR A 26 -5.37 -4.62 7.84
C THR A 26 -5.97 -3.27 7.42
N ILE A 27 -7.26 -3.06 7.69
CA ILE A 27 -7.91 -1.76 7.48
C ILE A 27 -7.25 -0.73 8.41
N ASP A 28 -7.05 0.49 7.90
CA ASP A 28 -6.36 1.61 8.56
C ASP A 28 -4.86 1.40 8.85
N PHE A 29 -4.28 0.25 8.50
CA PHE A 29 -2.83 0.07 8.59
C PHE A 29 -2.13 1.01 7.61
N SER A 30 -1.07 1.66 8.09
CA SER A 30 -0.24 2.47 7.20
C SER A 30 0.57 1.59 6.25
N GLY A 31 1.08 2.17 5.16
CA GLY A 31 1.99 1.44 4.27
C GLY A 31 3.25 0.91 4.97
N ALA A 32 3.71 1.61 6.01
CA ALA A 32 4.81 1.17 6.85
C ALA A 32 4.44 -0.05 7.69
N ASP A 33 3.23 -0.10 8.25
CA ASP A 33 2.75 -1.25 9.04
C ASP A 33 2.61 -2.49 8.16
N LEU A 34 2.03 -2.35 6.96
CA LEU A 34 1.94 -3.43 5.98
C LEU A 34 3.33 -3.95 5.57
N THR A 35 4.30 -3.05 5.40
CA THR A 35 5.68 -3.43 5.09
C THR A 35 6.32 -4.22 6.23
N LYS A 36 6.08 -3.83 7.49
CA LYS A 36 6.58 -4.56 8.67
C LYS A 36 5.98 -5.97 8.76
N ILE A 37 4.69 -6.13 8.46
CA ILE A 37 4.04 -7.45 8.42
C ILE A 37 4.73 -8.35 7.37
N CYS A 38 4.92 -7.83 6.15
CA CYS A 38 5.59 -8.58 5.07
C CYS A 38 7.03 -8.97 5.44
N GLN A 39 7.79 -8.06 6.05
CA GLN A 39 9.14 -8.33 6.52
C GLN A 39 9.17 -9.40 7.61
N ARG A 40 8.22 -9.36 8.55
CA ARG A 40 8.13 -10.36 9.62
C ARG A 40 7.80 -11.74 9.08
N ALA A 41 6.85 -11.84 8.15
CA ALA A 41 6.55 -13.10 7.46
C ALA A 41 7.77 -13.66 6.72
N PHE A 42 8.51 -12.80 6.00
CA PHE A 42 9.75 -13.19 5.33
C PHE A 42 10.84 -13.68 6.31
N ILE A 43 10.97 -13.04 7.47
CA ILE A 43 11.92 -13.46 8.52
C ILE A 43 11.54 -14.84 9.07
N LEU A 44 10.24 -15.10 9.30
CA LEU A 44 9.78 -16.41 9.77
C LEU A 44 10.09 -17.50 8.72
N ALA A 45 9.81 -17.25 7.45
CA ALA A 45 10.15 -18.16 6.35
C ALA A 45 11.66 -18.44 6.24
N THR A 46 12.47 -17.41 6.44
CA THR A 46 13.93 -17.54 6.45
C THR A 46 14.40 -18.41 7.62
N LYS A 47 13.85 -18.19 8.82
CA LYS A 47 14.18 -18.98 10.02
C LYS A 47 13.81 -20.45 9.84
N GLU A 48 12.64 -20.73 9.29
CA GLU A 48 12.19 -22.10 9.00
C GLU A 48 13.11 -22.79 8.00
N SER A 49 13.45 -22.10 6.90
CA SER A 49 14.34 -22.63 5.85
C SER A 49 15.71 -23.00 6.41
N ILE A 50 16.28 -22.16 7.27
CA ILE A 50 17.56 -22.45 7.96
C ILE A 50 17.40 -23.62 8.95
N GLY A 51 16.29 -23.68 9.69
CA GLY A 51 15.99 -24.75 10.65
C GLY A 51 15.92 -26.12 9.99
N LYS A 52 15.15 -26.24 8.90
CA LYS A 52 15.04 -27.46 8.08
C LYS A 52 16.40 -27.88 7.53
N LYS A 53 17.17 -26.93 6.99
CA LYS A 53 18.52 -27.17 6.50
C LYS A 53 19.43 -27.78 7.58
N ARG A 54 19.37 -27.28 8.82
CA ARG A 54 20.18 -27.81 9.94
C ARG A 54 19.79 -29.24 10.33
N GLN A 55 18.53 -29.62 10.18
CA GLN A 55 18.05 -30.98 10.50
C GLN A 55 18.39 -31.99 9.40
N LEU A 56 18.44 -31.54 8.14
CA LEU A 56 18.72 -32.39 6.97
C LEU A 56 20.22 -32.57 6.70
N ILE A 57 21.10 -31.80 7.35
CA ILE A 57 22.54 -31.76 7.04
C ILE A 57 23.37 -32.36 8.19
N HIS A 58 23.93 -33.54 7.90
CA HIS A 58 25.19 -34.02 8.49
C HIS A 58 26.29 -32.96 8.25
N PRO A 59 27.19 -32.62 9.19
CA PRO A 59 28.05 -31.41 9.20
C PRO A 59 28.86 -31.05 7.93
N THR A 60 28.90 -31.90 6.91
CA THR A 60 29.69 -31.75 5.68
C THR A 60 29.05 -30.87 4.60
N THR A 61 27.71 -30.69 4.57
CA THR A 61 27.02 -30.00 3.44
C THR A 61 26.90 -28.47 3.58
N MET A 62 27.47 -27.88 4.64
CA MET A 62 27.43 -26.42 4.84
C MET A 62 28.57 -25.68 4.10
N ALA A 63 29.51 -26.41 3.49
CA ALA A 63 30.72 -25.86 2.85
C ALA A 63 30.67 -25.84 1.31
N SER A 64 29.65 -26.42 0.69
CA SER A 64 29.46 -26.33 -0.76
C SER A 64 28.82 -24.97 -1.08
N GLY A 65 29.49 -24.17 -1.90
CA GLY A 65 29.06 -22.82 -2.36
C GLY A 65 27.80 -22.82 -3.24
N GLU A 66 26.91 -23.79 -3.02
CA GLU A 66 25.63 -23.96 -3.68
C GLU A 66 24.67 -22.82 -3.27
N PRO A 67 23.98 -22.20 -4.24
CA PRO A 67 23.01 -21.15 -3.97
C PRO A 67 21.98 -21.63 -2.95
N GLN A 68 21.79 -20.86 -1.88
CA GLN A 68 20.78 -21.19 -0.89
C GLN A 68 19.38 -21.06 -1.51
N PRO A 69 18.50 -22.04 -1.31
CA PRO A 69 17.13 -21.96 -1.80
C PRO A 69 16.45 -20.72 -1.20
N VAL A 70 15.75 -19.97 -2.06
CA VAL A 70 14.99 -18.79 -1.64
C VAL A 70 13.85 -19.25 -0.71
N PRO A 71 13.70 -18.66 0.49
CA PRO A 71 12.62 -19.03 1.39
C PRO A 71 11.26 -18.67 0.77
N GLU A 72 10.35 -19.64 0.76
CA GLU A 72 8.97 -19.44 0.30
C GLU A 72 8.07 -19.05 1.48
N ILE A 73 7.31 -17.97 1.31
CA ILE A 73 6.42 -17.46 2.34
C ILE A 73 5.07 -18.15 2.22
N HIS A 74 4.80 -19.07 3.16
CA HIS A 74 3.51 -19.71 3.41
C HIS A 74 2.57 -18.92 4.33
N ARG A 75 1.32 -19.39 4.41
CA ARG A 75 0.25 -18.87 5.29
C ARG A 75 0.69 -18.75 6.75
N ASP A 76 1.33 -19.78 7.30
CA ASP A 76 1.72 -19.83 8.73
C ASP A 76 2.66 -18.68 9.11
N HIS A 77 3.50 -18.22 8.18
CA HIS A 77 4.37 -17.06 8.39
C HIS A 77 3.58 -15.76 8.48
N PHE A 78 2.49 -15.63 7.71
CA PHE A 78 1.59 -14.50 7.83
C PHE A 78 0.80 -14.54 9.14
N GLU A 79 0.34 -15.72 9.57
CA GLU A 79 -0.32 -15.87 10.87
C GLU A 79 0.60 -15.44 12.02
N GLY A 80 1.84 -15.92 12.04
CA GLY A 80 2.84 -15.49 13.03
C GLY A 80 3.30 -14.03 12.89
N ALA A 81 3.18 -13.44 11.70
CA ALA A 81 3.44 -12.01 11.51
C ALA A 81 2.29 -11.15 12.05
N MET A 82 1.04 -11.60 11.84
CA MET A 82 -0.18 -10.90 12.23
C MET A 82 -0.38 -10.85 13.74
N GLU A 83 0.13 -11.82 14.51
CA GLU A 83 0.11 -11.80 15.98
C GLU A 83 0.71 -10.49 16.57
N PHE A 84 1.70 -9.91 15.88
CA PHE A 84 2.39 -8.69 16.33
C PHE A 84 2.01 -7.46 15.51
N ALA A 85 1.07 -7.61 14.57
CA ALA A 85 0.61 -6.53 13.73
C ALA A 85 -0.18 -5.53 14.57
N ARG A 86 0.25 -4.26 14.53
CA ARG A 86 -0.43 -3.14 15.19
C ARG A 86 -0.40 -1.94 14.26
N ARG A 87 -1.51 -1.23 14.21
CA ARG A 87 -1.62 0.04 13.50
C ARG A 87 -0.72 1.07 14.19
N SER A 88 0.12 1.77 13.43
CA SER A 88 0.96 2.82 14.00
C SER A 88 0.22 4.15 14.19
N GLY A 89 -0.84 4.39 13.41
CA GLY A 89 -1.67 5.60 13.50
C GLY A 89 -2.76 5.48 14.56
N SER A 90 -2.98 6.56 15.33
CA SER A 90 -4.11 6.64 16.26
C SER A 90 -5.39 7.09 15.55
N ASP A 91 -6.57 6.70 16.04
CA ASP A 91 -7.85 7.15 15.45
C ASP A 91 -8.00 8.68 15.49
N LYS A 92 -7.44 9.31 16.53
CA LYS A 92 -7.43 10.77 16.66
C LYS A 92 -6.62 11.43 15.55
N ASP A 93 -5.49 10.86 15.18
CA ASP A 93 -4.66 11.42 14.10
C ASP A 93 -5.32 11.19 12.75
N ILE A 94 -5.84 9.98 12.50
CA ILE A 94 -6.57 9.66 11.26
C ILE A 94 -7.73 10.64 11.06
N SER A 95 -8.57 10.84 12.08
CA SER A 95 -9.71 11.73 12.01
C SER A 95 -9.32 13.19 11.76
N LYS A 96 -8.26 13.68 12.41
CA LYS A 96 -7.74 15.04 12.14
C LYS A 96 -7.23 15.20 10.72
N TYR A 97 -6.51 14.20 10.19
CA TYR A 97 -6.01 14.23 8.81
C TYR A 97 -7.16 14.20 7.80
N GLU A 98 -8.23 13.43 8.06
CA GLU A 98 -9.43 13.41 7.20
C GLU A 98 -10.13 14.77 7.17
N MET A 99 -10.37 15.40 8.34
CA MET A 99 -10.98 16.73 8.41
C MET A 99 -10.14 17.79 7.69
N PHE A 100 -8.82 17.74 7.87
CA PHE A 100 -7.91 18.65 7.19
C PHE A 100 -7.92 18.43 5.67
N ALA A 101 -7.90 17.18 5.20
CA ALA A 101 -7.96 16.85 3.78
C ALA A 101 -9.27 17.33 3.12
N GLN A 102 -10.43 17.15 3.77
CA GLN A 102 -11.71 17.64 3.28
C GLN A 102 -11.75 19.16 3.15
N THR A 103 -11.24 19.88 4.16
CA THR A 103 -11.18 21.36 4.14
C THR A 103 -10.22 21.86 3.06
N LEU A 104 -9.09 21.17 2.87
CA LEU A 104 -8.11 21.49 1.85
C LEU A 104 -8.65 21.22 0.43
N GLU A 105 -9.49 20.19 0.26
CA GLU A 105 -10.15 19.88 -1.01
C GLU A 105 -11.28 20.86 -1.35
N GLN A 106 -11.99 21.39 -0.33
CA GLN A 106 -12.98 22.45 -0.51
C GLN A 106 -12.34 23.81 -0.86
N SER A 107 -11.16 24.11 -0.31
CA SER A 107 -10.40 25.34 -0.62
C SER A 107 -9.54 25.24 -1.89
N ARG A 108 -9.55 24.09 -2.58
CA ARG A 108 -8.58 23.67 -3.61
C ARG A 108 -8.77 24.30 -4.99
N GLY A 109 -9.15 25.57 -5.07
CA GLY A 109 -9.15 26.37 -6.31
C GLY A 109 -7.79 26.46 -7.02
N PHE A 110 -6.70 25.93 -6.43
CA PHE A 110 -5.32 26.02 -6.94
C PHE A 110 -4.75 24.70 -7.50
N ALA A 111 -5.19 23.52 -7.04
CA ALA A 111 -4.59 22.23 -7.46
C ALA A 111 -5.11 21.72 -8.82
N THR A 112 -6.17 22.33 -9.35
CA THR A 112 -6.68 22.09 -10.70
C THR A 112 -5.82 22.75 -11.79
N GLN A 113 -4.84 23.59 -11.42
CA GLN A 113 -4.00 24.34 -12.34
C GLN A 113 -2.62 23.69 -12.60
N PHE A 114 -2.38 22.43 -12.22
CA PHE A 114 -1.12 21.75 -12.56
C PHE A 114 -1.17 21.19 -13.99
N HIS A 115 -0.35 21.77 -14.87
CA HIS A 115 -0.18 21.30 -16.25
C HIS A 115 1.32 21.11 -16.52
N PHE A 116 1.69 19.98 -17.11
CA PHE A 116 3.04 19.81 -17.63
C PHE A 116 3.24 20.69 -18.87
N PRO A 117 4.39 21.36 -19.05
CA PRO A 117 4.64 22.14 -20.26
C PRO A 117 4.54 21.23 -21.51
N GLY A 118 3.65 21.60 -22.44
CA GLY A 118 3.41 20.85 -23.69
C GLY A 118 2.09 20.05 -23.77
N GLN A 119 1.28 19.98 -22.70
CA GLN A 119 -0.08 19.45 -22.81
C GLN A 119 -1.04 20.52 -23.35
N GLN A 120 -1.36 20.45 -24.65
CA GLN A 120 -2.55 21.11 -25.19
C GLN A 120 -3.78 20.56 -24.47
N GLN A 121 -4.54 21.43 -23.80
CA GLN A 121 -5.80 21.08 -23.18
C GLN A 121 -6.80 20.61 -24.27
N PRO A 122 -7.55 19.52 -24.06
CA PRO A 122 -8.84 19.42 -24.72
C PRO A 122 -9.74 20.51 -24.10
N SER A 123 -10.16 21.46 -24.93
CA SER A 123 -11.07 22.53 -24.53
C SER A 123 -12.26 21.94 -23.79
N ARG A 124 -12.35 22.18 -22.47
CA ARG A 124 -13.65 22.08 -21.80
C ARG A 124 -14.48 23.21 -22.37
N ALA A 125 -15.46 22.85 -23.19
CA ALA A 125 -16.47 23.78 -23.66
C ALA A 125 -17.17 24.38 -22.43
N ILE A 126 -16.80 25.61 -22.11
CA ILE A 126 -17.65 26.51 -21.34
C ILE A 126 -18.80 26.81 -22.29
N GLY A 127 -19.94 26.17 -22.04
CA GLY A 127 -21.20 26.52 -22.68
C GLY A 127 -21.65 27.86 -22.13
N ASP A 128 -21.18 28.93 -22.77
CA ASP A 128 -21.70 30.27 -22.64
C ASP A 128 -22.99 30.34 -23.47
N GLN A 129 -24.14 30.39 -22.81
CA GLN A 129 -25.37 30.95 -23.37
C GLN A 129 -25.62 32.27 -22.65
N ASP A 130 -25.13 33.35 -23.23
CA ASP A 130 -25.57 34.71 -22.96
C ASP A 130 -27.00 34.91 -23.48
N GLY A 131 -27.84 35.59 -22.70
CA GLY A 131 -29.06 36.23 -23.18
C GLY A 131 -30.22 36.27 -22.17
N ASP A 132 -30.21 37.23 -21.25
CA ASP A 132 -31.33 38.18 -21.11
C ASP A 132 -31.03 39.25 -20.05
N GLU A 133 -30.87 40.48 -20.53
CA GLU A 133 -30.72 41.72 -19.78
C GLU A 133 -32.12 42.30 -19.46
N PRO A 134 -32.50 42.56 -18.19
CA PRO A 134 -33.71 43.35 -17.93
C PRO A 134 -33.36 44.83 -17.94
N SER A 135 -33.86 45.54 -18.96
CA SER A 135 -33.78 46.99 -19.08
C SER A 135 -34.45 47.69 -17.89
N ILE A 136 -33.73 48.63 -17.30
CA ILE A 136 -34.23 49.61 -16.33
C ILE A 136 -35.28 50.51 -17.01
N ASN A 137 -36.44 50.70 -16.37
CA ASN A 137 -37.25 51.88 -16.60
C ASN A 137 -37.66 52.51 -15.25
N GLN A 138 -37.24 53.75 -15.05
CA GLN A 138 -37.73 54.68 -14.03
C GLN A 138 -39.17 55.07 -14.35
N ILE A 139 -40.07 55.00 -13.35
CA ILE A 139 -40.93 56.11 -12.87
C ILE A 139 -41.13 55.90 -11.37
#